data_AF-A0A8S3B5X4-F1
#
_entry.id   AF-A0A8S3B5X4-F1
#
_cell.length_a   1.000
_cell.length_b   1.000
_cell.length_c   1.000
_cell.angle_alpha   90.00
_cell.angle_beta   90.00
_cell.angle_gamma   90.00
#
_symmetry.space_group_name_H-M   'P 1'
#
loop_
_entity.id
_entity.type
_entity.pdbx_description
1 polymer ?
#
loop_
_entity_poly.entity_id
_entity_poly.type
_entity_poly.pdbx_seq_one_letter_code
_entity_poly.pdbx_strand_id
1 'polypeptide(L)' 'MHNKFDCQAYFLSKEEGGREEPIPKEFVLTMYCRTYDIGVKGIIPEGREMIMPGEDVTL' A
#
# COMPACT_ATOMS: atom_id res chain seq x y z
N MET A 1 -2.79 22.02 -3.18
CA MET A 1 -1.84 20.93 -2.88
C MET A 1 -2.65 19.73 -2.46
N HIS A 2 -2.67 18.66 -3.26
CA HIS A 2 -3.36 17.42 -2.91
C HIS A 2 -2.33 16.50 -2.24
N ASN A 3 -2.57 16.15 -0.98
CA ASN A 3 -1.68 15.32 -0.16
C ASN A 3 -2.44 14.19 0.56
N LYS A 4 -3.73 14.02 0.24
CA LYS A 4 -4.62 12.96 0.69
C LYS A 4 -5.54 12.60 -0.46
N PHE A 5 -5.74 11.31 -0.66
CA PHE A 5 -6.60 10.76 -1.70
C PHE A 5 -6.94 9.32 -1.31
N ASP A 6 -8.11 8.87 -1.76
CA ASP A 6 -8.49 7.46 -1.67
C ASP A 6 -7.97 6.73 -2.91
N CYS A 7 -7.56 5.47 -2.77
CA CYS A 7 -7.10 4.66 -3.89
C CYS A 7 -7.48 3.20 -3.76
N GLN A 8 -7.42 2.49 -4.89
CA GLN A 8 -7.39 1.04 -4.91
C GLN A 8 -5.96 0.61 -5.23
N ALA A 9 -5.40 -0.26 -4.40
CA ALA A 9 -4.05 -0.77 -4.54
C ALA A 9 -4.05 -2.30 -4.48
N TYR A 10 -3.28 -2.90 -5.39
CA TYR A 10 -2.93 -4.32 -5.35
C TYR A 10 -1.52 -4.45 -4.82
N PHE A 11 -1.33 -5.31 -3.81
CA PHE A 11 -0.01 -5.61 -3.27
C PHE A 11 0.49 -6.89 -3.91
N LEU A 12 1.62 -6.81 -4.61
CA LEU A 12 2.20 -7.97 -5.31
C LEU A 12 2.44 -9.14 -4.35
N SER A 13 2.08 -10.34 -4.80
CA SER A 13 2.42 -11.61 -4.14
C SER A 13 3.92 -11.89 -4.20
N LYS A 14 4.37 -12.90 -3.46
CA LYS A 14 5.78 -13.34 -3.49
C LYS A 14 6.19 -13.83 -4.88
N GLU A 15 5.31 -14.55 -5.56
CA GLU A 15 5.52 -15.11 -6.89
C GLU A 15 5.66 -14.01 -7.96
N GLU A 16 5.04 -12.85 -7.73
CA GLU A 16 5.15 -11.65 -8.57
C GLU A 16 6.36 -10.77 -8.22
N GLY A 17 7.21 -11.20 -7.29
CA GLY A 17 8.36 -10.43 -6.81
C GLY A 17 8.02 -9.34 -5.79
N GLY A 18 6.87 -9.46 -5.13
CA GLY A 18 6.42 -8.59 -4.05
C GLY A 18 7.10 -8.88 -2.71
N ARG A 19 6.42 -8.52 -1.62
CA ARG A 19 6.94 -8.72 -0.26
C ARG A 19 6.67 -10.15 0.20
N GLU A 20 7.57 -10.71 1.01
CA GLU A 20 7.31 -11.98 1.71
C GLU A 20 6.43 -11.75 2.94
N GLU A 21 6.69 -10.68 3.69
CA GLU A 21 5.99 -10.36 4.94
C GLU A 21 4.75 -9.48 4.70
N PRO A 22 3.68 -9.66 5.51
CA PRO A 22 2.50 -8.80 5.49
C PRO A 22 2.79 -7.34 5.80
N ILE A 23 1.93 -6.45 5.33
CA ILE A 23 2.01 -5.02 5.60
C ILE A 23 1.11 -4.68 6.80
N PRO A 24 1.64 -3.98 7.82
CA PRO A 24 0.89 -3.63 9.02
C PRO A 24 -0.17 -2.55 8.75
N LYS A 25 -1.08 -2.35 9.72
CA LYS A 25 -2.16 -1.35 9.67
C LYS A 25 -1.71 0.06 9.28
N GLU A 26 -0.61 0.53 9.83
CA GLU A 26 -0.02 1.81 9.48
C GLU A 26 1.34 1.56 8.84
N PHE A 27 1.54 2.13 7.66
CA PHE A 27 2.77 1.93 6.92
C PHE A 27 3.21 3.20 6.21
N VAL A 28 4.49 3.23 5.87
CA VAL A 28 5.07 4.25 4.99
C VAL A 28 5.69 3.52 3.80
N LEU A 29 5.29 3.89 2.60
CA LEU A 29 5.81 3.34 1.34
C LEU A 29 6.24 4.47 0.42
N THR A 30 7.13 4.15 -0.51
CA THR A 30 7.45 5.05 -1.62
C THR A 30 6.44 4.83 -2.74
N MET A 31 5.71 5.87 -3.10
CA MET A 31 4.86 5.90 -4.27
C MET A 31 5.58 6.64 -5.40
N TYR A 32 5.73 5.96 -6.53
CA TYR A 32 6.14 6.60 -7.77
C TYR A 32 4.95 7.30 -8.41
N CYS A 33 5.08 8.59 -8.71
CA CYS A 33 4.09 9.36 -9.45
C CYS A 33 4.76 10.07 -10.63
N ARG A 34 4.57 9.51 -11.84
CA ARG A 34 5.04 10.00 -13.15
C ARG A 34 6.56 10.17 -13.29
N THR A 35 7.18 11.05 -12.52
CA THR A 35 8.59 11.41 -12.65
C THR A 35 9.31 11.51 -11.31
N TYR A 36 8.60 11.31 -10.19
CA TYR A 36 9.18 11.46 -8.86
C TYR A 36 8.61 10.42 -7.90
N ASP A 37 9.46 10.07 -6.93
CA ASP A 37 9.15 9.22 -5.80
C ASP A 37 8.76 10.06 -4.60
N ILE A 38 7.68 9.68 -3.93
CA ILE A 38 7.14 10.39 -2.77
C ILE A 38 6.87 9.38 -1.66
N GLY A 39 7.33 9.68 -0.44
CA GLY A 39 6.92 8.91 0.74
C GLY A 39 5.45 9.15 1.06
N VAL A 40 4.66 8.09 1.11
CA VAL A 40 3.23 8.10 1.40
C VAL A 40 2.96 7.31 2.67
N LYS A 41 2.08 7.84 3.52
CA LYS A 41 1.55 7.13 4.68
C LYS A 41 0.23 6.48 4.29
N GLY A 42 0.10 5.17 4.50
CA GLY A 42 -1.14 4.44 4.31
C GLY A 42 -1.68 3.93 5.65
N ILE A 43 -3.00 3.87 5.76
CA ILE A 43 -3.71 3.37 6.94
C ILE A 43 -4.76 2.39 6.44
N ILE A 44 -4.72 1.14 6.91
CA ILE A 44 -5.75 0.15 6.58
C ILE A 44 -7.06 0.54 7.30
N PRO A 45 -8.21 0.51 6.60
CA PRO A 45 -9.52 0.78 7.19
C PRO A 45 -9.88 -0.21 8.33
N GLU A 46 -10.85 0.17 9.16
CA GLU A 46 -11.28 -0.64 10.29
C GLU A 46 -11.79 -2.03 9.84
N GLY A 47 -11.51 -3.06 10.66
CA GLY A 47 -11.87 -4.45 10.36
C GLY A 47 -10.77 -5.28 9.71
N ARG A 48 -9.62 -4.69 9.38
CA ARG A 48 -8.44 -5.40 8.88
C ARG A 48 -7.16 -4.91 9.55
N GLU A 49 -6.38 -5.84 10.10
CA GLU A 49 -5.15 -5.52 10.85
C GLU A 49 -3.90 -5.47 9.96
N MET A 50 -3.90 -6.21 8.85
CA MET A 50 -2.77 -6.34 7.94
C MET A 50 -3.22 -6.63 6.50
N ILE A 51 -2.36 -6.31 5.54
CA ILE A 51 -2.51 -6.67 4.13
C ILE A 51 -1.55 -7.80 3.82
N MET A 52 -2.06 -8.92 3.31
CA MET A 52 -1.24 -10.01 2.81
C MET A 52 -0.75 -9.69 1.39
N PRO A 53 0.46 -10.15 1.01
CA PRO A 53 0.89 -10.13 -0.37
C PRO A 53 -0.11 -10.87 -1.27
N GLY A 54 -0.44 -10.30 -2.43
CA GLY A 54 -1.43 -10.82 -3.38
C GLY A 54 -2.86 -10.33 -3.16
N GLU A 55 -3.10 -9.37 -2.27
CA GLU A 55 -4.45 -8.86 -1.98
C GLU A 55 -4.70 -7.46 -2.56
N ASP A 56 -5.94 -7.25 -3.01
CA ASP A 56 -6.50 -5.93 -3.33
C ASP A 56 -7.03 -5.23 -2.07
N VAL A 57 -6.80 -3.91 -2.01
CA VAL A 57 -7.20 -3.07 -0.89
C VAL A 57 -7.69 -1.72 -1.39
N THR A 58 -8.75 -1.21 -0.78
CA THR A 58 -9.14 0.21 -0.89
C THR A 58 -8.57 0.95 0.31
N LEU A 59 -7.78 1.99 0.06
CA LEU A 59 -7.03 2.79 1.04
C LEU A 59 -7.45 4.25 1.00
#